data_AF-A0A0Q6G4C3-F1
#
_entry.id   AF-A0A0Q6G4C3-F1
#
_cell.length_a   1.000
_cell.length_b   1.000
_cell.length_c   1.000
_cell.angle_alpha   90.00
_cell.angle_beta   90.00
_cell.angle_gamma   90.00
#
_symmetry.space_group_name_H-M   'P 1'
#
loop_
_entity.id
_entity.type
_entity.pdbx_description
1 polymer ?
#
loop_
_entity_poly.entity_id
_entity_poly.type
_entity_poly.pdbx_seq_one_letter_code
_entity_poly.pdbx_strand_id
1 'polypeptide(L)'
;MQSDGIGSVGESSVYNFNHLERRAKDLIATGNIADAIKIYLFMADGDQSLDGGYLGERLGACYETLGDLHAAKYWYGRAIEENPEVRLNAIKARERLSEISIDTLL
;
A
#
# COMPACT_ATOMS: atom_id res chain seq x y z
N MET A 1 -36.07 23.73 18.70
CA MET A 1 -34.62 23.47 18.80
C MET A 1 -34.17 22.94 17.47
N GLN A 2 -33.43 23.74 16.72
CA GLN A 2 -32.65 23.31 15.55
C GLN A 2 -31.42 22.55 16.05
N SER A 3 -31.09 21.46 15.39
CA SER A 3 -29.72 21.01 15.23
C SER A 3 -29.68 20.17 13.96
N ASP A 4 -29.31 20.85 12.87
CA ASP A 4 -29.07 20.25 11.57
C ASP A 4 -27.93 19.24 11.69
N GLY A 5 -28.26 17.96 11.58
CA GLY A 5 -27.29 16.91 11.37
C GLY A 5 -26.76 17.03 9.95
N ILE A 6 -25.69 17.81 9.77
CA ILE A 6 -24.90 17.76 8.54
C ILE A 6 -24.17 16.42 8.55
N GLY A 7 -24.87 15.39 8.08
CA GLY A 7 -24.25 14.14 7.71
C GLY A 7 -23.23 14.44 6.63
N SER A 8 -21.95 14.37 7.00
CA SER A 8 -20.82 14.30 6.09
C SER A 8 -21.19 13.37 4.94
N VAL A 9 -21.33 13.94 3.74
CA VAL A 9 -21.60 13.18 2.52
C VAL A 9 -20.37 12.32 2.30
N GLY A 10 -20.49 11.04 2.66
CA GLY A 10 -19.45 10.05 2.41
C GLY A 10 -19.23 9.90 0.91
N GLU A 11 -18.18 10.55 0.39
CA GLU A 11 -17.61 10.27 -0.94
C GLU A 11 -17.09 8.82 -1.08
N SER A 12 -17.21 8.01 -0.03
CA SER A 12 -16.77 6.61 0.04
C SER A 12 -17.65 5.60 -0.73
N SER A 13 -18.73 6.05 -1.39
CA SER A 13 -19.64 5.15 -2.13
C SER A 13 -19.27 4.92 -3.61
N VAL A 14 -18.26 5.61 -4.18
CA VAL A 14 -18.02 5.59 -5.63
C VAL A 14 -17.03 4.49 -6.06
N TYR A 15 -16.14 4.03 -5.18
CA TYR A 15 -15.10 3.06 -5.53
C TYR A 15 -15.16 1.80 -4.66
N ASN A 16 -15.50 0.67 -5.29
CA ASN A 16 -15.48 -0.64 -4.65
C ASN A 16 -14.04 -1.15 -4.54
N PHE A 17 -13.60 -1.58 -3.36
CA PHE A 17 -12.26 -2.15 -3.13
C PHE A 17 -11.89 -3.22 -4.15
N ASN A 18 -12.83 -4.14 -4.48
CA ASN A 18 -12.58 -5.21 -5.44
C ASN A 18 -12.33 -4.68 -6.86
N HIS A 19 -12.97 -3.57 -7.22
CA HIS A 19 -12.76 -2.93 -8.51
C HIS A 19 -11.37 -2.28 -8.57
N LEU A 20 -10.99 -1.55 -7.52
CA LEU A 20 -9.67 -0.93 -7.40
C LEU A 20 -8.55 -1.99 -7.39
N GLU A 21 -8.73 -3.06 -6.63
CA GLU A 21 -7.80 -4.18 -6.55
C GLU A 21 -7.59 -4.86 -7.91
N ARG A 22 -8.67 -5.12 -8.66
CA ARG A 22 -8.58 -5.67 -10.01
C ARG A 22 -7.83 -4.72 -10.93
N ARG A 23 -8.17 -3.42 -10.89
CA ARG A 23 -7.52 -2.42 -11.73
C ARG A 23 -6.03 -2.29 -11.44
N ALA A 24 -5.62 -2.31 -10.18
CA ALA A 24 -4.22 -2.27 -9.80
C ALA A 24 -3.46 -3.50 -10.32
N LYS A 25 -4.05 -4.70 -10.23
CA LYS A 25 -3.48 -5.93 -10.80
C LYS A 25 -3.30 -5.86 -12.31
N ASP A 26 -4.29 -5.33 -13.03
CA ASP A 26 -4.19 -5.16 -14.50
C ASP A 26 -3.09 -4.17 -14.88
N LEU A 27 -2.94 -3.10 -14.11
CA LEU A 27 -1.85 -2.12 -14.28
C LEU A 27 -0.48 -2.76 -14.03
N ILE A 28 -0.34 -3.59 -12.98
CA ILE A 28 0.88 -4.36 -12.74
C ILE A 28 1.18 -5.30 -13.91
N ALA A 29 0.19 -6.06 -14.37
CA ALA A 29 0.36 -7.02 -15.46
C ALA A 29 0.76 -6.35 -16.79
N THR A 30 0.38 -5.09 -16.98
CA THR A 30 0.72 -4.30 -18.18
C THR A 30 1.98 -3.44 -18.00
N GLY A 31 2.69 -3.58 -16.87
CA GLY A 31 3.93 -2.85 -16.58
C GLY A 31 3.72 -1.41 -16.12
N ASN A 32 2.48 -0.94 -15.97
CA ASN A 32 2.17 0.40 -15.47
C ASN A 32 2.13 0.42 -13.93
N ILE A 33 3.28 0.13 -13.33
CA ILE A 33 3.44 -0.03 -11.89
C ILE A 33 3.16 1.29 -11.15
N ALA A 34 3.55 2.43 -11.73
CA ALA A 34 3.36 3.75 -11.12
C ALA A 34 1.87 4.07 -10.90
N ASP A 35 0.99 3.70 -11.83
CA ASP A 35 -0.45 3.91 -11.66
C ASP A 35 -1.07 2.91 -10.68
N ALA A 36 -0.56 1.68 -10.60
CA ALA A 36 -0.99 0.71 -9.59
C ALA A 36 -0.71 1.22 -8.16
N ILE A 37 0.45 1.86 -7.95
CA ILE A 37 0.81 2.47 -6.66
C ILE A 37 -0.21 3.53 -6.25
N LYS A 38 -0.65 4.39 -7.18
CA LYS A 38 -1.65 5.43 -6.88
C LYS A 38 -2.95 4.82 -6.35
N ILE A 39 -3.39 3.72 -6.95
CA ILE A 39 -4.60 3.00 -6.49
C ILE A 39 -4.39 2.42 -5.10
N TYR A 40 -3.27 1.74 -4.86
CA TYR A 40 -3.00 1.16 -3.55
C TYR A 40 -2.82 2.19 -2.44
N LEU A 41 -2.22 3.34 -2.73
CA LEU A 41 -2.15 4.46 -1.78
C LEU A 41 -3.54 5.01 -1.48
N PHE A 42 -4.39 5.20 -2.50
CA PHE A 42 -5.77 5.64 -2.31
C PHE A 42 -6.57 4.66 -1.43
N MET A 43 -6.41 3.36 -1.66
CA MET A 43 -7.06 2.31 -0.84
C MET A 43 -6.56 2.33 0.60
N ALA A 44 -5.26 2.56 0.82
CA ALA A 44 -4.65 2.60 2.15
C ALA A 44 -5.01 3.87 2.95
N ASP A 45 -5.29 4.99 2.27
CA ASP A 45 -5.71 6.25 2.88
C ASP A 45 -7.20 6.23 3.26
N GLY A 46 -8.05 5.67 2.40
CA GLY A 46 -9.50 5.69 2.56
C GLY A 46 -10.08 4.77 3.64
N ASP A 47 -9.32 3.77 4.10
CA ASP A 47 -9.76 2.86 5.15
C ASP A 47 -8.56 2.25 5.89
N GLN A 48 -8.24 2.82 7.06
CA GLN A 48 -7.16 2.36 7.93
C GLN A 48 -7.42 0.97 8.55
N SER A 49 -8.65 0.44 8.46
CA SER A 49 -9.00 -0.91 8.91
C SER A 49 -8.73 -1.98 7.85
N LEU A 50 -8.54 -1.59 6.58
CA LEU A 50 -8.06 -2.49 5.55
C LEU A 50 -6.61 -2.84 5.87
N ASP A 51 -6.41 -4.12 6.21
CA ASP A 51 -5.14 -4.79 6.51
C ASP A 51 -3.94 -4.05 5.90
N GLY A 52 -3.33 -3.16 6.70
CA GLY A 52 -2.11 -2.43 6.33
C GLY A 52 -0.98 -3.39 5.95
N GLY A 53 -1.09 -4.65 6.38
CA GLY A 53 -0.38 -5.80 5.86
C GLY A 53 -0.51 -5.99 4.35
N TYR A 54 -1.74 -6.10 3.85
CA TYR A 54 -2.00 -6.48 2.46
C TYR A 54 -1.60 -5.37 1.51
N LEU A 55 -2.09 -4.17 1.78
CA LEU A 55 -1.77 -3.01 0.95
C LEU A 55 -0.29 -2.65 1.09
N GLY A 56 0.30 -2.80 2.28
CA GLY A 56 1.73 -2.63 2.50
C GLY A 56 2.59 -3.61 1.69
N GLU A 57 2.23 -4.89 1.64
CA GLU A 57 2.95 -5.89 0.84
C GLU A 57 2.83 -5.59 -0.67
N ARG A 58 1.66 -5.16 -1.13
CA ARG A 58 1.43 -4.76 -2.53
C ARG A 58 2.22 -3.51 -2.91
N LEU A 59 2.22 -2.49 -2.04
CA LEU A 59 3.01 -1.26 -2.24
C LEU A 59 4.50 -1.58 -2.24
N GLY A 60 4.97 -2.39 -1.28
CA GLY A 60 6.35 -2.85 -1.21
C GLY A 60 6.81 -3.49 -2.53
N ALA A 61 6.02 -4.41 -3.07
CA ALA A 61 6.33 -5.08 -4.33
C ALA A 61 6.34 -4.13 -5.54
N CYS A 62 5.42 -3.18 -5.59
CA CYS A 62 5.39 -2.19 -6.66
C CYS A 62 6.62 -1.27 -6.63
N TYR A 63 6.99 -0.77 -5.44
CA TYR A 63 8.18 0.07 -5.29
C TYR A 63 9.47 -0.72 -5.55
N GLU A 64 9.56 -1.98 -5.14
CA GLU A 64 10.71 -2.85 -5.45
C GLU A 64 10.85 -3.03 -6.98
N THR A 65 9.72 -3.22 -7.68
CA THR A 65 9.69 -3.33 -9.14
C THR A 65 10.10 -2.03 -9.84
N LEU A 66 9.75 -0.86 -9.28
CA LEU A 66 10.18 0.45 -9.81
C LEU A 66 11.65 0.79 -9.48
N GLY A 67 12.29 0.05 -8.57
CA GLY A 67 13.63 0.32 -8.10
C GLY A 67 13.72 1.38 -6.99
N ASP A 68 12.58 1.84 -6.45
CA ASP A 68 12.56 2.69 -5.24
C ASP A 68 12.66 1.80 -4.00
N LEU A 69 13.88 1.37 -3.71
CA LEU A 69 14.15 0.37 -2.68
C LEU A 69 13.90 0.90 -1.26
N HIS A 70 14.05 2.21 -1.01
CA HIS A 70 13.75 2.81 0.29
C HIS A 70 12.24 2.81 0.55
N ALA A 71 11.42 3.21 -0.44
CA ALA A 71 9.97 3.12 -0.32
C ALA A 71 9.51 1.66 -0.20
N ALA A 72 10.07 0.75 -0.99
CA ALA A 72 9.78 -0.68 -0.90
C ALA A 72 10.03 -1.21 0.51
N LYS A 73 11.22 -0.93 1.05
CA LYS A 73 11.62 -1.30 2.41
C LYS A 73 10.59 -0.77 3.41
N TYR A 74 10.25 0.51 3.38
CA TYR A 74 9.26 1.12 4.27
C TYR A 74 7.91 0.37 4.27
N TRP A 75 7.35 0.12 3.08
CA TRP A 75 6.03 -0.52 2.95
C TRP A 75 6.02 -1.99 3.38
N TYR A 76 7.10 -2.74 3.14
CA TYR A 76 7.25 -4.07 3.71
C TYR A 76 7.35 -4.05 5.24
N GLY A 77 7.99 -3.04 5.83
CA GLY A 77 8.04 -2.86 7.28
C GLY A 77 6.64 -2.68 7.87
N ARG A 78 5.85 -1.76 7.31
CA ARG A 78 4.44 -1.56 7.69
C ARG A 78 3.62 -2.83 7.55
N ALA A 79 3.86 -3.60 6.50
CA ALA A 79 3.11 -4.82 6.28
C ALA A 79 3.35 -5.87 7.38
N ILE A 80 4.57 -5.93 7.92
CA ILE A 80 4.97 -6.86 8.98
C ILE A 80 4.40 -6.43 10.33
N GLU A 81 4.39 -5.14 10.63
CA GLU A 81 3.90 -4.59 11.92
C GLU A 81 2.44 -4.98 12.20
N GLU A 82 1.62 -5.06 11.16
CA GLU A 82 0.18 -5.37 11.28
C GLU A 82 -0.09 -6.86 11.54
N ASN A 83 0.64 -7.78 10.90
CA ASN A 83 0.48 -9.22 11.12
C ASN A 83 1.73 -10.03 10.76
N PRO A 84 2.72 -10.12 11.65
CA PRO A 84 4.03 -10.69 11.31
C PRO A 84 3.97 -12.19 10.98
N GLU A 85 3.05 -12.95 11.56
CA GLU A 85 2.99 -14.42 11.38
C GLU A 85 2.47 -14.84 9.99
N VAL A 86 1.71 -13.97 9.32
CA VAL A 86 1.13 -14.26 7.99
C VAL A 86 2.00 -13.71 6.85
N ARG A 87 2.89 -12.75 7.14
CA ARG A 87 3.54 -11.88 6.14
C ARG A 87 4.92 -12.35 5.72
N LEU A 88 5.06 -13.66 5.47
CA LEU A 88 6.34 -14.28 5.12
C LEU A 88 7.02 -13.66 3.89
N ASN A 89 6.25 -13.17 2.91
CA ASN A 89 6.80 -12.48 1.74
C ASN A 89 7.39 -11.12 2.10
N ALA A 90 6.67 -10.33 2.91
CA ALA A 90 7.14 -9.03 3.36
C ALA A 90 8.39 -9.15 4.23
N ILE A 91 8.45 -10.17 5.11
CA ILE A 91 9.64 -10.49 5.92
C ILE A 91 10.83 -10.76 5.01
N LYS A 92 10.69 -11.71 4.07
CA LYS A 92 11.77 -12.04 3.12
C LYS A 92 12.20 -10.84 2.27
N ALA A 93 11.27 -9.99 1.87
CA ALA A 93 11.59 -8.78 1.12
C ALA A 93 12.33 -7.76 1.98
N ARG A 94 11.90 -7.56 3.23
CA ARG A 94 12.57 -6.69 4.19
C ARG A 94 14.00 -7.17 4.50
N GLU A 95 14.21 -8.48 4.59
CA GLU A 95 15.54 -9.09 4.72
C GLU A 95 16.41 -8.83 3.49
N ARG A 96 15.90 -9.04 2.26
CA ARG A 96 16.65 -8.70 1.03
C ARG A 96 17.05 -7.24 0.95
N LEU A 97 16.24 -6.34 1.51
CA LEU A 97 16.46 -4.90 1.54
C LEU A 97 17.19 -4.42 2.81
N SER A 98 17.75 -5.32 3.63
CA SER A 98 18.43 -4.97 4.89
C SER A 98 19.54 -3.94 4.68
N GLU A 99 20.34 -4.14 3.62
CA GLU A 99 21.53 -3.35 3.29
C GLU A 99 21.20 -1.97 2.67
N ILE A 100 19.94 -1.72 2.34
CA ILE A 100 19.52 -0.40 1.85
C ILE A 100 19.56 0.60 3.01
N SER A 101 20.58 1.45 3.00
CA SER A 101 20.80 2.51 3.97
C SER A 101 20.82 3.89 3.30
N ILE A 102 20.92 4.94 4.11
CA ILE A 102 21.11 6.32 3.65
C ILE A 102 22.58 6.77 3.75
N ASP A 103 23.51 5.86 4.10
CA ASP A 103 24.90 6.21 4.41
C ASP A 103 25.61 6.86 3.22
N THR A 104 25.17 6.56 2.00
CA THR A 104 25.67 7.17 0.76
C THR A 104 25.30 8.66 0.60
N LEU A 105 24.41 9.18 1.44
CA LEU A 105 23.94 10.56 1.44
C LEU A 105 24.52 11.40 2.60
N LEU A 106 25.37 10.80 3.46
CA LEU A 106 26.00 11.41 4.63
C LEU A 106 27.51 11.60 4.41
#